data_AF-A0A1N7Q4Q4-F1
#
_entry.id   AF-A0A1N7Q4Q4-F1
#
_cell.length_a   1.000
_cell.length_b   1.000
_cell.length_c   1.000
_cell.angle_alpha   90.00
_cell.angle_beta   90.00
_cell.angle_gamma   90.00
#
_symmetry.space_group_name_H-M   'P 1'
#
loop_
_entity.id
_entity.type
_entity.pdbx_description
1 polymer ?
#
loop_
_entity_poly.entity_id
_entity_poly.type
_entity_poly.pdbx_seq_one_letter_code
_entity_poly.pdbx_strand_id
1 'polypeptide(L)'
;MKRLIEKLKAAFCLVLISMCFIKGNIISVKGLPSVRHKIGKFDSLVKPIQKKIVQKVISDWKKAPNSYIFDPQQNSEGILVPVKKAYAMWSGGNYINGSGIPSGAITADVLWEDVHGLIKSGANYALEILGSGQDAKIKVPINKSKKGNAVVALKVNGEIYWSWHIWITDDPTNGSSYKSFDGVKRMRTDGIIEPIPNNEWKWMDRNLGAISSSITASDWNKSIGLLYQWGRKDPIPPLVTRGNDFYEVSGSIGRVRHRGAKNFTNAVSIDDLRKFVLLSNAEVTNNIRLSLKNPLSLIYINKDDNSGQAYYNNNINLPVNWFGKATGLPDNRLSELNLWSDNSLGRIDQVYNTDDSAKPYRDKSSFDPCPNAGECHPCLWQTLHLQAM
;
A
#
# COMPACT_ATOMS: atom_id res chain seq x y z
N MET A 1 9.30 64.22 29.41
CA MET A 1 9.56 64.80 28.07
C MET A 1 9.21 63.76 27.00
N LYS A 2 8.80 64.19 25.79
CA LYS A 2 8.67 63.48 24.48
C LYS A 2 8.25 61.97 24.50
N ARG A 3 7.06 61.55 24.01
CA ARG A 3 6.69 61.25 22.58
C ARG A 3 7.67 60.24 21.92
N LEU A 4 7.28 59.03 21.45
CA LEU A 4 6.33 58.59 20.38
C LEU A 4 5.78 57.15 20.72
N ILE A 5 4.57 56.64 20.35
CA ILE A 5 4.01 56.19 19.03
C ILE A 5 4.70 54.87 18.54
N GLU A 6 4.06 53.77 18.10
CA GLU A 6 2.75 53.49 17.44
C GLU A 6 1.79 52.47 18.14
N LYS A 7 0.69 52.07 17.46
CA LYS A 7 -0.34 51.09 17.85
C LYS A 7 -0.61 50.08 16.72
N LEU A 8 -1.03 48.84 17.04
CA LEU A 8 -1.79 48.00 16.09
C LEU A 8 -2.87 47.15 16.81
N LYS A 9 -4.14 47.40 16.49
CA LYS A 9 -5.38 46.68 16.89
C LYS A 9 -6.50 47.15 15.92
N ALA A 10 -7.51 46.36 15.54
CA ALA A 10 -7.82 44.94 15.73
C ALA A 10 -8.75 44.47 14.60
N ALA A 11 -9.02 43.16 14.49
CA ALA A 11 -10.08 42.62 13.63
C ALA A 11 -11.45 42.64 14.35
N PHE A 12 -12.55 42.64 13.59
CA PHE A 12 -13.84 42.12 14.06
C PHE A 12 -14.71 41.54 12.94
N CYS A 13 -15.49 40.53 13.29
CA CYS A 13 -16.32 39.67 12.43
C CYS A 13 -17.80 40.08 12.49
N LEU A 14 -18.62 39.78 11.45
CA LEU A 14 -19.87 38.96 11.57
C LEU A 14 -20.72 38.83 10.26
N VAL A 15 -21.08 37.58 9.93
CA VAL A 15 -22.43 37.06 9.56
C VAL A 15 -23.20 37.51 8.28
N LEU A 16 -23.89 36.54 7.66
CA LEU A 16 -24.84 36.68 6.52
C LEU A 16 -26.31 36.79 6.98
N ILE A 17 -27.16 37.37 6.13
CA ILE A 17 -28.60 37.06 5.86
C ILE A 17 -29.07 38.13 4.83
N SER A 18 -30.02 37.97 3.90
CA SER A 18 -30.68 36.93 3.10
C SER A 18 -31.93 37.63 2.49
N MET A 19 -32.43 37.21 1.31
CA MET A 19 -33.68 37.72 0.66
C MET A 19 -33.66 39.19 0.13
N CYS A 20 -34.41 39.62 -0.91
CA CYS A 20 -35.19 38.92 -1.94
C CYS A 20 -35.53 39.83 -3.18
N PHE A 21 -35.80 39.18 -4.33
CA PHE A 21 -36.58 39.60 -5.54
C PHE A 21 -36.62 41.07 -6.07
N ILE A 22 -36.47 41.26 -7.40
CA ILE A 22 -37.53 41.67 -8.39
C ILE A 22 -36.92 42.08 -9.78
N LYS A 23 -37.68 41.79 -10.86
CA LYS A 23 -37.67 42.28 -12.29
C LYS A 23 -36.79 43.53 -12.57
N GLY A 24 -35.96 43.63 -13.63
CA GLY A 24 -36.26 43.57 -15.09
C GLY A 24 -36.01 44.97 -15.73
N ASN A 25 -35.94 45.22 -17.06
CA ASN A 25 -35.95 44.38 -18.28
C ASN A 25 -35.61 45.25 -19.53
N ILE A 26 -35.01 44.70 -20.61
CA ILE A 26 -34.96 45.25 -22.03
C ILE A 26 -34.10 46.56 -22.19
N ILE A 27 -33.40 46.95 -23.29
CA ILE A 27 -33.43 46.83 -24.78
C ILE A 27 -32.00 46.39 -25.26
N SER A 28 -31.79 45.35 -26.11
CA SER A 28 -31.94 45.23 -27.60
C SER A 28 -30.98 46.15 -28.40
N VAL A 29 -30.47 45.87 -29.61
CA VAL A 29 -30.91 45.11 -30.81
C VAL A 29 -29.62 44.88 -31.68
N LYS A 30 -29.37 43.98 -32.65
CA LYS A 30 -30.04 42.89 -33.43
C LYS A 30 -28.92 41.93 -33.96
N GLY A 31 -29.26 40.72 -34.45
CA GLY A 31 -28.37 39.91 -35.31
C GLY A 31 -28.77 38.42 -35.38
N LEU A 32 -29.39 37.97 -36.48
CA LEU A 32 -29.94 36.61 -36.67
C LEU A 32 -30.01 36.28 -38.19
N PRO A 33 -29.84 35.00 -38.61
CA PRO A 33 -30.95 34.02 -38.68
C PRO A 33 -30.59 32.65 -38.02
N SER A 34 -31.50 31.76 -37.56
CA SER A 34 -32.89 31.38 -37.92
C SER A 34 -32.96 30.32 -39.06
N VAL A 35 -33.67 29.18 -38.99
CA VAL A 35 -34.48 28.51 -37.93
C VAL A 35 -34.77 27.03 -38.32
N ARG A 36 -34.81 26.08 -37.35
CA ARG A 36 -35.85 25.02 -37.17
C ARG A 36 -35.41 23.88 -36.24
N HIS A 37 -36.23 23.56 -35.24
CA HIS A 37 -36.28 22.21 -34.66
C HIS A 37 -37.22 21.31 -35.51
N LYS A 38 -36.86 20.02 -35.62
CA LYS A 38 -37.83 18.92 -35.74
C LYS A 38 -37.56 17.95 -34.60
N ILE A 39 -38.62 17.55 -33.90
CA ILE A 39 -38.56 16.42 -32.97
C ILE A 39 -38.72 15.14 -33.79
N GLY A 40 -37.83 14.17 -33.59
CA GLY A 40 -37.94 12.83 -34.13
C GLY A 40 -37.38 11.84 -33.12
N LYS A 41 -38.14 10.79 -32.79
CA LYS A 41 -37.61 9.66 -32.04
C LYS A 41 -36.58 8.95 -32.92
N PHE A 42 -35.33 8.87 -32.46
CA PHE A 42 -34.41 7.83 -32.88
C PHE A 42 -34.22 6.86 -31.72
N ASP A 43 -35.10 5.87 -31.69
CA ASP A 43 -34.87 4.65 -30.92
C ASP A 43 -33.66 3.94 -31.55
N SER A 44 -32.55 3.89 -30.83
CA SER A 44 -31.32 3.26 -31.30
C SER A 44 -30.52 2.71 -30.13
N LEU A 45 -30.37 1.39 -30.13
CA LEU A 45 -29.63 0.64 -29.11
C LEU A 45 -28.11 0.80 -29.32
N VAL A 46 -27.61 2.02 -29.08
CA VAL A 46 -26.18 2.30 -29.00
C VAL A 46 -25.63 1.57 -27.77
N LYS A 47 -25.13 0.34 -27.98
CA LYS A 47 -24.36 -0.38 -26.97
C LYS A 47 -23.27 0.55 -26.45
N PRO A 48 -23.09 0.71 -25.13
CA PRO A 48 -22.00 1.53 -24.61
C PRO A 48 -20.69 0.98 -25.17
N ILE A 49 -19.85 1.87 -25.71
CA ILE A 49 -18.56 1.52 -26.27
C ILE A 49 -17.84 0.66 -25.23
N GLN A 50 -17.48 -0.57 -25.59
CA GLN A 50 -16.75 -1.45 -24.70
C GLN A 50 -15.39 -0.80 -24.42
N LYS A 51 -15.28 -0.10 -23.28
CA LYS A 51 -14.02 0.39 -22.73
C LYS A 51 -13.14 -0.85 -22.58
N LYS A 52 -12.23 -1.04 -23.54
CA LYS A 52 -11.60 -2.33 -23.84
C LYS A 52 -10.93 -2.84 -22.58
N ILE A 53 -11.55 -3.82 -21.91
CA ILE A 53 -11.00 -4.44 -20.71
C ILE A 53 -9.81 -5.26 -21.22
N VAL A 54 -8.65 -4.61 -21.25
CA VAL A 54 -7.36 -5.30 -21.39
C VAL A 54 -7.20 -6.09 -20.11
N GLN A 55 -7.75 -7.30 -20.12
CA GLN A 55 -7.61 -8.28 -19.06
C GLN A 55 -6.13 -8.63 -18.99
N LYS A 56 -5.37 -7.87 -18.18
CA LYS A 56 -3.91 -7.96 -18.06
C LYS A 56 -3.57 -9.37 -17.62
N VAL A 57 -3.21 -10.22 -18.58
CA VAL A 57 -2.92 -11.63 -18.36
C VAL A 57 -1.68 -11.67 -17.48
N ILE A 58 -1.89 -12.01 -16.20
CA ILE A 58 -0.80 -12.24 -15.26
C ILE A 58 -0.17 -13.58 -15.66
N SER A 59 0.86 -13.51 -16.50
CA SER A 59 1.63 -14.66 -16.97
C SER A 59 2.38 -15.33 -15.83
N ASP A 60 2.99 -14.54 -14.95
CA ASP A 60 3.57 -14.99 -13.68
C ASP A 60 2.73 -14.51 -12.48
N TRP A 61 2.01 -15.44 -11.86
CA TRP A 61 1.21 -15.15 -10.66
C TRP A 61 2.04 -14.79 -9.42
N LYS A 62 3.36 -15.02 -9.42
CA LYS A 62 4.27 -14.52 -8.38
C LYS A 62 4.42 -13.00 -8.43
N LYS A 63 4.16 -12.36 -9.59
CA LYS A 63 4.10 -10.89 -9.79
C LYS A 63 2.70 -10.27 -9.64
N ALA A 64 1.67 -11.05 -9.26
CA ALA A 64 0.38 -10.52 -8.87
C ALA A 64 0.51 -9.56 -7.64
N PRO A 65 -0.42 -8.63 -7.40
CA PRO A 65 -0.22 -7.58 -6.40
C PRO A 65 -0.31 -8.11 -4.96
N ASN A 66 0.36 -7.42 -4.03
CA ASN A 66 0.22 -7.62 -2.59
C ASN A 66 -0.77 -6.64 -1.94
N SER A 67 -1.06 -5.50 -2.59
CA SER A 67 -2.10 -4.58 -2.17
C SER A 67 -3.08 -4.22 -3.29
N TYR A 68 -4.29 -3.82 -2.89
CA TYR A 68 -5.37 -3.37 -3.77
C TYR A 68 -5.90 -2.02 -3.29
N ILE A 69 -5.94 -1.04 -4.20
CA ILE A 69 -6.64 0.24 -3.98
C ILE A 69 -8.13 0.05 -4.28
N PHE A 70 -8.98 0.70 -3.50
CA PHE A 70 -10.41 0.84 -3.79
C PHE A 70 -10.89 2.27 -3.50
N ASP A 71 -11.29 2.99 -4.55
CA ASP A 71 -11.98 4.27 -4.41
C ASP A 71 -13.43 4.04 -3.95
N PRO A 72 -13.87 4.61 -2.80
CA PRO A 72 -15.26 4.57 -2.36
C PRO A 72 -16.29 5.12 -3.35
N GLN A 73 -15.87 5.99 -4.28
CA GLN A 73 -16.74 6.62 -5.29
C GLN A 73 -17.08 5.69 -6.46
N GLN A 74 -16.39 4.57 -6.63
CA GLN A 74 -16.62 3.68 -7.77
C GLN A 74 -17.90 2.86 -7.65
N ASN A 75 -18.46 2.43 -8.79
CA ASN A 75 -19.72 1.68 -8.87
C ASN A 75 -19.65 0.20 -8.39
N SER A 76 -18.53 -0.24 -7.81
CA SER A 76 -18.40 -1.55 -7.16
C SER A 76 -18.76 -1.48 -5.67
N GLU A 77 -19.15 -2.59 -5.07
CA GLU A 77 -19.35 -2.74 -3.62
C GLU A 77 -18.18 -3.47 -2.91
N GLY A 78 -17.11 -3.81 -3.63
CA GLY A 78 -15.94 -4.47 -3.06
C GLY A 78 -14.87 -4.91 -4.07
N ILE A 79 -13.94 -5.73 -3.59
CA ILE A 79 -12.82 -6.32 -4.37
C ILE A 79 -12.97 -7.85 -4.38
N LEU A 80 -12.52 -8.48 -5.48
CA LEU A 80 -12.25 -9.93 -5.52
C LEU A 80 -10.73 -10.14 -5.56
N VAL A 81 -10.16 -10.70 -4.50
CA VAL A 81 -8.72 -10.97 -4.35
C VAL A 81 -8.42 -12.42 -4.76
N PRO A 82 -7.73 -12.70 -5.88
CA PRO A 82 -7.46 -14.07 -6.30
C PRO A 82 -6.42 -14.75 -5.41
N VAL A 83 -6.75 -15.94 -4.88
CA VAL A 83 -5.83 -16.70 -4.01
C VAL A 83 -4.63 -17.26 -4.78
N LYS A 84 -4.69 -17.29 -6.12
CA LYS A 84 -3.70 -17.89 -7.02
C LYS A 84 -2.26 -17.41 -6.78
N LYS A 85 -2.06 -16.18 -6.31
CA LYS A 85 -0.73 -15.71 -5.87
C LYS A 85 -0.16 -16.56 -4.75
N ALA A 86 -0.94 -16.85 -3.71
CA ALA A 86 -0.51 -17.64 -2.58
C ALA A 86 -0.03 -19.03 -3.03
N TYR A 87 -0.82 -19.71 -3.87
CA TYR A 87 -0.46 -21.00 -4.44
C TYR A 87 0.84 -20.91 -5.26
N ALA A 88 0.95 -19.96 -6.19
CA ALA A 88 2.14 -19.78 -7.04
C ALA A 88 3.42 -19.41 -6.25
N MET A 89 3.28 -18.76 -5.09
CA MET A 89 4.38 -18.44 -4.19
C MET A 89 4.80 -19.65 -3.33
N TRP A 90 3.85 -20.44 -2.83
CA TRP A 90 4.15 -21.62 -2.03
C TRP A 90 4.60 -22.83 -2.85
N SER A 91 4.25 -22.94 -4.14
CA SER A 91 4.69 -24.01 -5.05
C SER A 91 6.10 -23.76 -5.63
N GLY A 92 7.12 -23.64 -4.76
CA GLY A 92 8.49 -23.35 -5.19
C GLY A 92 8.73 -21.91 -5.64
N GLY A 93 8.06 -20.92 -5.04
CA GLY A 93 8.27 -19.50 -5.33
C GLY A 93 9.45 -18.90 -4.57
N ASN A 94 10.52 -18.59 -5.29
CA ASN A 94 11.65 -17.79 -4.82
C ASN A 94 12.18 -18.31 -3.46
N TYR A 95 12.41 -17.41 -2.51
CA TYR A 95 12.91 -17.68 -1.17
C TYR A 95 11.96 -18.47 -0.24
N ILE A 96 10.73 -18.81 -0.66
CA ILE A 96 9.83 -19.62 0.20
C ILE A 96 10.22 -21.10 0.16
N ASN A 97 10.78 -21.56 -0.97
CA ASN A 97 11.20 -22.94 -1.22
C ASN A 97 10.16 -23.99 -0.74
N GLY A 98 8.87 -23.72 -0.97
CA GLY A 98 7.76 -24.53 -0.48
C GLY A 98 7.35 -25.65 -1.45
N SER A 99 6.66 -26.66 -0.94
CA SER A 99 6.09 -27.79 -1.70
C SER A 99 4.64 -27.56 -2.15
N GLY A 100 4.16 -26.31 -2.13
CA GLY A 100 2.75 -25.96 -2.34
C GLY A 100 2.03 -25.58 -1.04
N ILE A 101 0.74 -25.27 -1.16
CA ILE A 101 -0.18 -25.11 -0.01
C ILE A 101 -0.78 -26.50 0.27
N PRO A 102 -0.75 -27.00 1.53
CA PRO A 102 -1.27 -28.32 1.86
C PRO A 102 -2.79 -28.39 1.79
N SER A 103 -3.32 -29.61 1.70
CA SER A 103 -4.75 -29.88 1.85
C SER A 103 -5.24 -29.55 3.27
N GLY A 104 -6.41 -28.92 3.38
CA GLY A 104 -7.00 -28.56 4.67
C GLY A 104 -8.25 -27.70 4.51
N ALA A 105 -8.83 -27.27 5.63
CA ALA A 105 -9.92 -26.32 5.66
C ALA A 105 -9.37 -24.92 5.28
N ILE A 106 -9.71 -24.46 4.08
CA ILE A 106 -9.32 -23.14 3.57
C ILE A 106 -10.34 -22.11 4.06
N THR A 107 -9.87 -21.04 4.71
CA THR A 107 -10.70 -19.92 5.16
C THR A 107 -10.04 -18.59 4.83
N ALA A 108 -10.82 -17.50 4.89
CA ALA A 108 -10.33 -16.14 4.74
C ALA A 108 -11.01 -15.22 5.75
N ASP A 109 -10.28 -14.23 6.24
CA ASP A 109 -10.77 -13.25 7.20
C ASP A 109 -10.05 -11.90 7.10
N VAL A 110 -10.63 -10.88 7.74
CA VAL A 110 -9.94 -9.61 8.01
C VAL A 110 -9.03 -9.82 9.22
N LEU A 111 -7.73 -9.89 8.97
CA LEU A 111 -6.73 -10.05 10.03
C LEU A 111 -6.72 -8.83 10.95
N TRP A 112 -6.73 -7.63 10.35
CA TRP A 112 -6.93 -6.35 11.02
C TRP A 112 -7.47 -5.29 10.05
N GLU A 113 -8.23 -4.33 10.58
CA GLU A 113 -8.64 -3.07 9.93
C GLU A 113 -8.41 -1.88 10.89
N ASP A 114 -8.05 -0.71 10.37
CA ASP A 114 -7.77 0.51 11.15
C ASP A 114 -8.99 1.40 11.43
N VAL A 115 -10.10 1.12 10.75
CA VAL A 115 -11.42 1.69 11.05
C VAL A 115 -12.38 0.52 11.18
N HIS A 116 -12.96 0.33 12.37
CA HIS A 116 -13.88 -0.78 12.63
C HIS A 116 -15.09 -0.77 11.68
N GLY A 117 -15.39 -1.90 11.06
CA GLY A 117 -16.43 -2.07 10.04
C GLY A 117 -16.11 -1.28 8.75
N LEU A 118 -14.86 -1.29 8.31
CA LEU A 118 -14.39 -0.79 7.01
C LEU A 118 -14.58 -1.85 5.93
N ILE A 119 -14.29 -3.12 6.27
CA ILE A 119 -14.73 -4.28 5.51
C ILE A 119 -16.06 -4.79 6.09
N LYS A 120 -17.03 -5.09 5.22
CA LYS A 120 -18.33 -5.66 5.59
C LYS A 120 -18.18 -7.19 5.79
N SER A 121 -17.38 -7.60 6.77
CA SER A 121 -17.11 -9.02 7.08
C SER A 121 -18.25 -9.69 7.87
N GLY A 122 -18.26 -11.03 7.89
CA GLY A 122 -19.16 -11.82 8.73
C GLY A 122 -18.70 -11.93 10.19
N ALA A 123 -19.33 -12.84 10.94
CA ALA A 123 -18.93 -13.19 12.30
C ALA A 123 -17.45 -13.59 12.36
N ASN A 124 -16.77 -13.22 13.46
CA ASN A 124 -15.33 -13.43 13.66
C ASN A 124 -14.45 -12.91 12.51
N TYR A 125 -14.88 -11.84 11.84
CA TYR A 125 -14.22 -11.21 10.69
C TYR A 125 -14.10 -12.09 9.43
N ALA A 126 -14.87 -13.18 9.34
CA ALA A 126 -14.82 -14.11 8.21
C ALA A 126 -15.22 -13.46 6.87
N LEU A 127 -14.60 -13.94 5.79
CA LEU A 127 -14.83 -13.50 4.41
C LEU A 127 -15.21 -14.69 3.52
N GLU A 128 -16.08 -14.42 2.55
CA GLU A 128 -16.58 -15.41 1.59
C GLU A 128 -15.51 -15.74 0.54
N ILE A 129 -15.26 -17.03 0.30
CA ILE A 129 -14.38 -17.50 -0.77
C ILE A 129 -15.25 -18.00 -1.93
N LEU A 130 -15.04 -17.42 -3.10
CA LEU A 130 -15.73 -17.77 -4.34
C LEU A 130 -14.88 -18.74 -5.16
N GLY A 131 -15.44 -19.90 -5.52
CA GLY A 131 -14.72 -20.96 -6.24
C GLY A 131 -13.88 -21.85 -5.33
N SER A 132 -12.96 -22.63 -5.91
CA SER A 132 -12.19 -23.65 -5.19
C SER A 132 -10.72 -23.69 -5.64
N GLY A 133 -9.86 -24.21 -4.75
CA GLY A 133 -8.43 -24.36 -5.00
C GLY A 133 -7.71 -23.07 -5.39
N GLN A 134 -6.72 -23.18 -6.28
CA GLN A 134 -5.88 -22.05 -6.68
C GLN A 134 -6.62 -20.95 -7.45
N ASP A 135 -7.76 -21.24 -8.08
CA ASP A 135 -8.51 -20.29 -8.92
C ASP A 135 -9.61 -19.54 -8.14
N ALA A 136 -9.73 -19.83 -6.83
CA ALA A 136 -10.66 -19.15 -5.94
C ALA A 136 -10.33 -17.67 -5.70
N LYS A 137 -11.31 -16.91 -5.21
CA LYS A 137 -11.20 -15.48 -4.93
C LYS A 137 -11.83 -15.15 -3.58
N ILE A 138 -11.09 -14.46 -2.72
CA ILE A 138 -11.66 -13.88 -1.49
C ILE A 138 -12.51 -12.67 -1.90
N LYS A 139 -13.77 -12.67 -1.49
CA LYS A 139 -14.70 -11.57 -1.67
C LYS A 139 -14.53 -10.60 -0.51
N VAL A 140 -14.20 -9.35 -0.81
CA VAL A 140 -13.92 -8.30 0.17
C VAL A 140 -14.94 -7.17 -0.05
N PRO A 141 -16.14 -7.21 0.58
CA PRO A 141 -17.14 -6.17 0.42
C PRO A 141 -16.79 -4.97 1.32
N ILE A 142 -16.89 -3.75 0.81
CA ILE A 142 -16.31 -2.54 1.42
C ILE A 142 -17.39 -1.56 1.88
N ASN A 143 -17.14 -0.90 3.01
CA ASN A 143 -18.01 0.15 3.54
C ASN A 143 -17.63 1.53 2.98
N LYS A 144 -18.31 1.93 1.90
CA LYS A 144 -18.01 3.13 1.10
C LYS A 144 -18.24 4.47 1.80
N SER A 145 -18.76 4.49 3.03
CA SER A 145 -18.77 5.68 3.90
C SER A 145 -17.45 5.90 4.66
N LYS A 146 -16.46 5.01 4.49
CA LYS A 146 -15.19 5.02 5.21
C LYS A 146 -14.00 4.97 4.24
N LYS A 147 -12.88 5.52 4.70
CA LYS A 147 -11.52 5.34 4.14
C LYS A 147 -10.64 4.74 5.23
N GLY A 148 -9.61 4.00 4.85
CA GLY A 148 -8.70 3.34 5.79
C GLY A 148 -7.95 2.17 5.15
N ASN A 149 -7.44 1.30 6.00
CA ASN A 149 -6.64 0.13 5.64
C ASN A 149 -7.14 -1.13 6.33
N ALA A 150 -7.07 -2.24 5.62
CA ALA A 150 -7.23 -3.56 6.18
C ALA A 150 -6.15 -4.52 5.64
N VAL A 151 -5.87 -5.59 6.37
CA VAL A 151 -5.15 -6.76 5.86
C VAL A 151 -6.10 -7.95 5.88
N VAL A 152 -6.30 -8.57 4.73
CA VAL A 152 -7.08 -9.82 4.60
C VAL A 152 -6.13 -11.00 4.47
N ALA A 153 -6.42 -12.10 5.16
CA ALA A 153 -5.57 -13.30 5.18
C ALA A 153 -6.26 -14.48 4.48
N LEU A 154 -5.44 -15.33 3.84
CA LEU A 154 -5.80 -16.69 3.43
C LEU A 154 -5.21 -17.66 4.46
N LYS A 155 -6.07 -18.48 5.05
CA LYS A 155 -5.69 -19.47 6.07
C LYS A 155 -5.97 -20.89 5.59
N VAL A 156 -5.16 -21.84 6.05
CA VAL A 156 -5.41 -23.29 5.91
C VAL A 156 -5.24 -23.93 7.26
N ASN A 157 -6.27 -24.64 7.73
CA ASN A 157 -6.34 -25.21 9.08
C ASN A 157 -6.07 -24.16 10.20
N GLY A 158 -6.47 -22.91 9.96
CA GLY A 158 -6.27 -21.77 10.86
C GLY A 158 -4.93 -21.02 10.71
N GLU A 159 -3.91 -21.62 10.08
CA GLU A 159 -2.60 -20.99 9.87
C GLU A 159 -2.60 -20.09 8.62
N ILE A 160 -1.97 -18.91 8.70
CA ILE A 160 -1.89 -17.95 7.57
C ILE A 160 -0.85 -18.41 6.55
N TYR A 161 -1.27 -18.54 5.29
CA TYR A 161 -0.39 -18.83 4.15
C TYR A 161 -0.08 -17.59 3.31
N TRP A 162 -1.03 -16.67 3.19
CA TRP A 162 -0.78 -15.38 2.52
C TRP A 162 -1.72 -14.31 3.06
N SER A 163 -1.40 -13.06 2.76
CA SER A 163 -2.17 -11.89 3.17
C SER A 163 -1.98 -10.74 2.19
N TRP A 164 -3.00 -9.91 2.04
CA TRP A 164 -3.03 -8.76 1.14
C TRP A 164 -3.52 -7.52 1.87
N HIS A 165 -2.93 -6.38 1.55
CA HIS A 165 -3.36 -5.06 2.04
C HIS A 165 -4.47 -4.50 1.15
N ILE A 166 -5.57 -4.08 1.78
CA ILE A 166 -6.69 -3.43 1.12
C ILE A 166 -6.67 -1.98 1.57
N TRP A 167 -6.51 -1.05 0.62
CA TRP A 167 -6.38 0.38 0.86
C TRP A 167 -7.59 1.11 0.29
N ILE A 168 -8.43 1.63 1.16
CA ILE A 168 -9.69 2.30 0.79
C ILE A 168 -9.43 3.81 0.84
N THR A 169 -9.22 4.40 -0.34
CA THR A 169 -8.80 5.80 -0.54
C THR A 169 -9.32 6.31 -1.87
N ASP A 170 -9.53 7.63 -1.97
CA ASP A 170 -9.56 8.33 -3.26
C ASP A 170 -8.26 8.12 -4.04
N ASP A 171 -8.34 8.24 -5.37
CA ASP A 171 -7.25 8.01 -6.33
C ASP A 171 -5.92 8.70 -5.94
N PRO A 172 -4.88 7.93 -5.54
CA PRO A 172 -3.60 8.48 -5.13
C PRO A 172 -2.66 8.77 -6.32
N THR A 173 -3.06 8.53 -7.57
CA THR A 173 -2.18 8.70 -8.75
C THR A 173 -1.89 10.16 -9.11
N ASN A 174 -2.43 11.14 -8.37
CA ASN A 174 -2.27 12.56 -8.69
C ASN A 174 -0.99 13.23 -8.13
N GLY A 175 0.11 12.48 -8.03
CA GLY A 175 1.37 13.00 -7.51
C GLY A 175 2.19 13.81 -8.52
N SER A 176 3.41 14.12 -8.10
CA SER A 176 4.40 14.89 -8.87
C SER A 176 4.74 14.22 -10.22
N SER A 177 5.14 15.02 -11.20
CA SER A 177 5.76 14.60 -12.47
C SER A 177 7.29 14.77 -12.48
N TYR A 178 7.90 15.16 -11.35
CA TYR A 178 9.34 15.37 -11.26
C TYR A 178 10.13 14.06 -11.48
N LYS A 179 11.13 14.11 -12.35
CA LYS A 179 12.17 13.08 -12.53
C LYS A 179 13.50 13.63 -12.01
N SER A 180 14.36 12.75 -11.47
CA SER A 180 15.70 13.14 -11.03
C SER A 180 16.59 13.71 -12.15
N PHE A 181 16.45 13.17 -13.36
CA PHE A 181 17.16 13.60 -14.58
C PHE A 181 16.38 13.20 -15.85
N ASP A 182 16.83 13.64 -17.02
CA ASP A 182 16.22 13.30 -18.32
C ASP A 182 16.84 12.04 -18.97
N GLY A 183 16.10 11.37 -19.86
CA GLY A 183 16.57 10.11 -20.46
C GLY A 183 16.51 8.89 -19.53
N VAL A 184 15.93 9.02 -18.33
CA VAL A 184 15.45 7.93 -17.44
C VAL A 184 14.78 6.80 -18.24
N LYS A 185 15.11 5.54 -17.93
CA LYS A 185 14.74 4.35 -18.73
C LYS A 185 13.95 3.33 -17.92
N ARG A 186 13.07 2.55 -18.57
CA ARG A 186 12.44 1.34 -18.03
C ARG A 186 12.80 0.11 -18.85
N MET A 187 12.85 -1.05 -18.22
CA MET A 187 12.84 -2.36 -18.85
C MET A 187 11.41 -2.88 -18.88
N ARG A 188 10.91 -3.19 -20.07
CA ARG A 188 9.59 -3.79 -20.30
C ARG A 188 9.60 -5.28 -19.99
N THR A 189 8.41 -5.88 -19.90
CA THR A 189 8.24 -7.34 -19.68
C THR A 189 8.78 -8.20 -20.84
N ASP A 190 8.94 -7.61 -22.03
CA ASP A 190 9.59 -8.20 -23.22
C ASP A 190 11.14 -8.07 -23.20
N GLY A 191 11.71 -7.41 -22.17
CA GLY A 191 13.15 -7.20 -22.00
C GLY A 191 13.69 -5.93 -22.67
N ILE A 192 12.92 -5.25 -23.52
CA ILE A 192 13.34 -4.03 -24.20
C ILE A 192 13.52 -2.90 -23.17
N ILE A 193 14.63 -2.16 -23.28
CA ILE A 193 14.89 -0.95 -22.50
C ILE A 193 14.53 0.27 -23.33
N GLU A 194 13.62 1.10 -22.82
CA GLU A 194 13.15 2.33 -23.48
C GLU A 194 13.20 3.52 -22.51
N PRO A 195 13.41 4.77 -22.98
CA PRO A 195 13.24 5.95 -22.14
C PRO A 195 11.76 6.08 -21.70
N ILE A 196 11.53 6.63 -20.51
CA ILE A 196 10.16 6.89 -20.00
C ILE A 196 9.73 8.30 -20.43
N PRO A 197 8.66 8.46 -21.23
CA PRO A 197 8.15 9.76 -21.62
C PRO A 197 7.68 10.60 -20.43
N ASN A 198 7.84 11.93 -20.50
CA ASN A 198 7.51 12.83 -19.39
C ASN A 198 6.02 12.83 -19.01
N ASN A 199 5.14 12.48 -19.96
CA ASN A 199 3.70 12.30 -19.75
C ASN A 199 3.31 10.92 -19.19
N GLU A 200 4.23 9.95 -19.17
CA GLU A 200 4.04 8.62 -18.55
C GLU A 200 4.69 8.51 -17.17
N TRP A 201 5.44 9.53 -16.74
CA TRP A 201 6.10 9.55 -15.43
C TRP A 201 5.25 10.31 -14.40
N LYS A 202 4.80 9.60 -13.35
CA LYS A 202 4.04 10.20 -12.24
C LYS A 202 4.19 9.42 -10.94
N TRP A 203 4.42 10.14 -9.84
CA TRP A 203 4.44 9.59 -8.47
C TRP A 203 3.01 9.49 -7.91
N MET A 204 2.81 8.83 -6.76
CA MET A 204 1.59 9.05 -5.97
C MET A 204 1.64 10.41 -5.26
N ASP A 205 0.47 10.94 -4.89
CA ASP A 205 0.34 12.17 -4.11
C ASP A 205 0.54 11.96 -2.59
N ARG A 206 0.58 10.71 -2.14
CA ARG A 206 0.65 10.30 -0.72
C ARG A 206 1.44 9.00 -0.53
N ASN A 207 1.77 8.68 0.72
CA ASN A 207 2.38 7.40 1.09
C ASN A 207 1.38 6.23 0.99
N LEU A 208 1.88 5.00 0.79
CA LEU A 208 1.05 3.80 0.78
C LEU A 208 0.29 3.64 2.11
N GLY A 209 -1.04 3.56 2.01
CA GLY A 209 -1.94 3.46 3.16
C GLY A 209 -2.36 4.79 3.79
N ALA A 210 -1.87 5.94 3.29
CA ALA A 210 -2.36 7.25 3.75
C ALA A 210 -3.77 7.53 3.17
N ILE A 211 -4.62 8.28 3.89
CA ILE A 211 -5.96 8.65 3.37
C ILE A 211 -6.11 10.15 3.08
N SER A 212 -5.00 10.89 3.14
CA SER A 212 -4.87 12.28 2.73
C SER A 212 -3.45 12.52 2.18
N SER A 213 -3.34 13.23 1.06
CA SER A 213 -2.08 13.82 0.57
C SER A 213 -1.81 15.21 1.14
N SER A 214 -2.83 15.89 1.67
CA SER A 214 -2.69 17.23 2.25
C SER A 214 -2.20 17.19 3.69
N ILE A 215 -1.24 18.06 4.00
CA ILE A 215 -0.76 18.36 5.36
C ILE A 215 -1.53 19.51 6.04
N THR A 216 -2.56 20.07 5.41
CA THR A 216 -3.38 21.19 5.91
C THR A 216 -4.89 20.94 5.92
N ALA A 217 -5.36 19.85 5.30
CA ALA A 217 -6.77 19.45 5.31
C ALA A 217 -7.21 18.85 6.66
N SER A 218 -8.52 18.58 6.84
CA SER A 218 -9.09 17.96 8.05
C SER A 218 -8.34 16.70 8.50
N ASP A 219 -8.00 15.84 7.55
CA ASP A 219 -7.39 14.53 7.78
C ASP A 219 -5.84 14.55 7.63
N TRP A 220 -5.21 15.72 7.79
CA TRP A 220 -3.76 15.88 7.71
C TRP A 220 -2.98 14.93 8.63
N ASN A 221 -3.55 14.56 9.78
CA ASN A 221 -2.92 13.66 10.74
C ASN A 221 -2.80 12.21 10.24
N LYS A 222 -3.48 11.85 9.14
CA LYS A 222 -3.47 10.53 8.48
C LYS A 222 -2.64 10.53 7.17
N SER A 223 -1.77 11.52 6.99
CA SER A 223 -0.86 11.64 5.83
C SER A 223 0.37 10.71 5.86
N ILE A 224 0.67 10.08 7.00
CA ILE A 224 1.90 9.26 7.18
C ILE A 224 1.87 7.97 6.34
N GLY A 225 0.71 7.32 6.24
CA GLY A 225 0.58 5.97 5.68
C GLY A 225 1.01 4.86 6.65
N LEU A 226 1.33 3.69 6.11
CA LEU A 226 1.70 2.50 6.86
C LEU A 226 3.22 2.29 6.87
N LEU A 227 3.72 1.66 7.94
CA LEU A 227 5.13 1.30 8.08
C LEU A 227 5.37 -0.11 7.53
N TYR A 228 6.59 -0.37 7.08
CA TYR A 228 7.01 -1.69 6.62
C TYR A 228 8.44 -2.00 7.07
N GLN A 229 8.70 -3.28 7.40
CA GLN A 229 10.08 -3.79 7.47
C GLN A 229 10.57 -4.10 6.04
N TRP A 230 11.78 -3.63 5.70
CA TRP A 230 12.33 -3.76 4.34
C TRP A 230 12.31 -5.20 3.82
N GLY A 231 11.76 -5.41 2.63
CA GLY A 231 11.60 -6.72 2.01
C GLY A 231 10.34 -7.51 2.41
N ARG A 232 9.47 -6.98 3.27
CA ARG A 232 8.15 -7.59 3.58
C ARG A 232 7.02 -6.92 2.82
N LYS A 233 6.03 -7.73 2.41
CA LYS A 233 4.81 -7.25 1.72
C LYS A 233 3.74 -6.69 2.67
N ASP A 234 3.83 -7.01 3.95
CA ASP A 234 2.75 -6.82 4.93
C ASP A 234 2.91 -5.50 5.68
N PRO A 235 1.89 -4.63 5.67
CA PRO A 235 1.95 -3.37 6.41
C PRO A 235 1.86 -3.57 7.91
N ILE A 236 2.49 -2.63 8.60
CA ILE A 236 2.49 -2.47 10.04
C ILE A 236 1.91 -1.08 10.33
N PRO A 237 0.75 -0.97 10.96
CA PRO A 237 0.15 0.32 11.29
C PRO A 237 1.03 1.04 12.33
N PRO A 238 1.29 2.35 12.18
CA PRO A 238 2.02 3.11 13.21
C PRO A 238 1.26 3.16 14.55
N LEU A 239 -0.07 3.00 14.55
CA LEU A 239 -0.94 3.07 15.74
C LEU A 239 -0.88 4.41 16.50
N VAL A 240 -0.27 5.42 15.86
CA VAL A 240 -0.23 6.82 16.26
C VAL A 240 -0.38 7.69 15.01
N THR A 241 -1.15 8.77 15.10
CA THR A 241 -1.31 9.75 14.01
C THR A 241 -0.16 10.77 14.02
N ARG A 242 -0.08 11.62 12.98
CA ARG A 242 0.83 12.77 12.98
C ARG A 242 0.52 13.83 14.06
N GLY A 243 -0.69 13.79 14.63
CA GLY A 243 -1.10 14.61 15.77
C GLY A 243 -0.65 14.06 17.13
N ASN A 244 0.03 12.91 17.17
CA ASN A 244 0.30 12.11 18.36
C ASN A 244 -0.96 11.49 19.01
N ASP A 245 -2.06 11.37 18.25
CA ASP A 245 -3.26 10.66 18.68
C ASP A 245 -3.01 9.15 18.56
N PHE A 246 -3.24 8.36 19.61
CA PHE A 246 -3.16 6.90 19.49
C PHE A 246 -4.45 6.32 18.90
N TYR A 247 -4.28 5.37 17.99
CA TYR A 247 -5.38 4.56 17.44
C TYR A 247 -5.05 3.06 17.56
N GLU A 248 -6.05 2.24 17.27
CA GLU A 248 -5.96 0.78 17.35
C GLU A 248 -6.37 0.16 16.02
N VAL A 249 -5.91 -1.07 15.75
CA VAL A 249 -6.50 -1.92 14.70
C VAL A 249 -7.26 -3.07 15.32
N SER A 250 -8.33 -3.51 14.66
CA SER A 250 -9.18 -4.63 15.10
C SER A 250 -9.39 -5.65 13.99
N GLY A 251 -9.37 -6.94 14.31
CA GLY A 251 -9.71 -8.00 13.35
C GLY A 251 -9.68 -9.38 14.00
N SER A 252 -9.46 -10.44 13.22
CA SER A 252 -9.31 -11.80 13.77
C SER A 252 -8.04 -12.00 14.61
N ILE A 253 -7.10 -11.03 14.58
CA ILE A 253 -5.97 -10.95 15.52
C ILE A 253 -6.34 -10.35 16.89
N GLY A 254 -7.59 -9.95 17.10
CA GLY A 254 -8.04 -9.19 18.27
C GLY A 254 -7.88 -7.67 18.08
N ARG A 255 -7.75 -6.92 19.17
CA ARG A 255 -7.39 -5.49 19.16
C ARG A 255 -5.91 -5.32 19.44
N VAL A 256 -5.24 -4.51 18.62
CA VAL A 256 -3.80 -4.22 18.72
C VAL A 256 -3.59 -2.72 18.81
N ARG A 257 -2.82 -2.29 19.80
CA ARG A 257 -2.60 -0.89 20.20
C ARG A 257 -1.13 -0.51 20.20
N HIS A 258 -0.85 0.79 20.11
CA HIS A 258 0.49 1.32 20.35
C HIS A 258 0.91 1.11 21.81
N ARG A 259 2.23 0.98 22.07
CA ARG A 259 2.78 0.85 23.43
C ARG A 259 2.39 1.98 24.38
N GLY A 260 2.28 3.21 23.85
CA GLY A 260 1.91 4.41 24.63
C GLY A 260 0.42 4.61 24.85
N ALA A 261 -0.44 3.85 24.17
CA ALA A 261 -1.90 3.96 24.30
C ALA A 261 -2.37 3.61 25.72
N LYS A 262 -3.43 4.28 26.19
CA LYS A 262 -3.94 4.16 27.57
C LYS A 262 -5.17 3.28 27.73
N ASN A 263 -5.75 2.80 26.63
CA ASN A 263 -6.80 1.79 26.64
C ASN A 263 -6.15 0.41 26.57
N PHE A 264 -6.31 -0.40 27.62
CA PHE A 264 -5.72 -1.75 27.73
C PHE A 264 -6.76 -2.87 27.64
N THR A 265 -8.05 -2.54 27.81
CA THR A 265 -9.14 -3.51 27.93
C THR A 265 -9.24 -4.36 26.67
N ASN A 266 -8.93 -5.65 26.77
CA ASN A 266 -8.92 -6.62 25.66
C ASN A 266 -8.03 -6.21 24.46
N ALA A 267 -6.91 -5.51 24.70
CA ALA A 267 -6.03 -4.99 23.65
C ALA A 267 -4.53 -5.27 23.91
N VAL A 268 -3.88 -5.92 22.95
CA VAL A 268 -2.46 -6.36 22.99
C VAL A 268 -1.53 -5.27 22.46
N SER A 269 -0.35 -5.07 23.05
CA SER A 269 0.64 -4.12 22.50
C SER A 269 1.21 -4.69 21.20
N ILE A 270 1.43 -3.85 20.19
CA ILE A 270 2.16 -4.27 18.98
C ILE A 270 3.58 -4.81 19.30
N ASP A 271 4.16 -4.38 20.42
CA ASP A 271 5.42 -4.92 20.98
C ASP A 271 5.33 -6.40 21.38
N ASP A 272 4.17 -6.85 21.86
CA ASP A 272 3.97 -8.21 22.39
C ASP A 272 3.82 -9.21 21.22
N LEU A 273 3.53 -8.70 20.03
CA LEU A 273 3.46 -9.49 18.79
C LEU A 273 4.84 -9.74 18.17
N ARG A 274 5.91 -9.09 18.64
CA ARG A 274 7.27 -9.22 18.08
C ARG A 274 7.76 -10.67 18.11
N LYS A 275 8.49 -11.08 17.06
CA LYS A 275 9.19 -12.37 17.01
C LYS A 275 10.69 -12.15 17.06
N PHE A 276 11.38 -13.01 17.80
CA PHE A 276 12.83 -13.05 17.88
C PHE A 276 13.31 -14.41 17.37
N VAL A 277 14.32 -14.41 16.50
CA VAL A 277 14.91 -15.63 15.91
C VAL A 277 16.41 -15.64 16.24
N LEU A 278 16.95 -16.79 16.65
CA LEU A 278 18.38 -16.92 16.94
C LEU A 278 19.20 -16.91 15.63
N LEU A 279 20.36 -16.27 15.64
CA LEU A 279 21.24 -16.04 14.47
C LEU A 279 21.62 -17.32 13.71
N SER A 280 21.72 -18.46 14.40
CA SER A 280 21.93 -19.81 13.84
C SER A 280 20.75 -20.35 13.03
N ASN A 281 19.52 -19.96 13.37
CA ASN A 281 18.29 -20.38 12.70
C ASN A 281 17.78 -19.35 11.67
N ALA A 282 18.39 -18.17 11.64
CA ALA A 282 17.97 -17.01 10.87
C ALA A 282 18.33 -17.09 9.38
N GLU A 283 17.89 -18.14 8.68
CA GLU A 283 17.94 -18.21 7.22
C GLU A 283 16.73 -17.50 6.59
N VAL A 284 16.95 -16.81 5.46
CA VAL A 284 15.96 -16.09 4.65
C VAL A 284 14.69 -16.91 4.39
N THR A 285 14.84 -18.20 4.07
CA THR A 285 13.70 -19.11 3.84
C THR A 285 12.83 -19.29 5.09
N ASN A 286 13.45 -19.45 6.25
CA ASN A 286 12.74 -19.63 7.53
C ASN A 286 12.05 -18.33 7.95
N ASN A 287 12.77 -17.21 7.85
CA ASN A 287 12.29 -15.89 8.24
C ASN A 287 11.15 -15.40 7.34
N ILE A 288 11.22 -15.62 6.02
CA ILE A 288 10.11 -15.29 5.10
C ILE A 288 8.87 -16.12 5.44
N ARG A 289 9.00 -17.45 5.64
CA ARG A 289 7.89 -18.30 6.09
C ARG A 289 7.27 -17.81 7.41
N LEU A 290 8.11 -17.43 8.38
CA LEU A 290 7.67 -16.85 9.65
C LEU A 290 6.91 -15.53 9.45
N SER A 291 7.38 -14.66 8.55
CA SER A 291 6.74 -13.37 8.26
C SER A 291 5.37 -13.50 7.56
N LEU A 292 5.22 -14.50 6.67
CA LEU A 292 3.95 -14.79 5.99
C LEU A 292 2.91 -15.32 6.99
N LYS A 293 3.36 -16.15 7.94
CA LYS A 293 2.53 -16.68 9.02
C LYS A 293 2.17 -15.64 10.10
N ASN A 294 2.92 -14.54 10.19
CA ASN A 294 2.73 -13.50 11.21
C ASN A 294 2.75 -12.07 10.59
N PRO A 295 1.76 -11.67 9.77
CA PRO A 295 1.82 -10.43 9.00
C PRO A 295 2.03 -9.15 9.83
N LEU A 296 1.40 -9.04 11.01
CA LEU A 296 1.47 -7.87 11.88
C LEU A 296 2.69 -7.87 12.84
N SER A 297 3.38 -9.01 13.00
CA SER A 297 4.54 -9.12 13.88
C SER A 297 5.79 -8.53 13.26
N LEU A 298 6.46 -7.58 13.92
CA LEU A 298 7.86 -7.23 13.62
C LEU A 298 8.78 -8.42 13.95
N ILE A 299 9.76 -8.71 13.10
CA ILE A 299 10.76 -9.78 13.31
C ILE A 299 12.14 -9.16 13.59
N TYR A 300 12.88 -9.74 14.54
CA TYR A 300 14.23 -9.36 14.93
C TYR A 300 15.14 -10.59 15.07
N ILE A 301 16.45 -10.42 14.89
CA ILE A 301 17.43 -11.49 15.05
C ILE A 301 18.23 -11.28 16.34
N ASN A 302 18.18 -12.25 17.25
CA ASN A 302 18.97 -12.26 18.48
C ASN A 302 20.26 -13.07 18.30
N LYS A 303 21.24 -12.82 19.16
CA LYS A 303 22.41 -13.69 19.35
C LYS A 303 21.96 -15.09 19.79
N ASP A 304 22.79 -16.11 19.57
CA ASP A 304 22.43 -17.51 19.83
C ASP A 304 22.33 -17.88 21.32
N ASP A 305 22.95 -17.10 22.19
CA ASP A 305 22.74 -17.11 23.65
C ASP A 305 21.44 -16.40 24.09
N ASN A 306 20.67 -15.87 23.13
CA ASN A 306 19.48 -15.05 23.30
C ASN A 306 19.69 -13.75 24.12
N SER A 307 20.93 -13.24 24.24
CA SER A 307 21.25 -11.99 24.98
C SER A 307 20.83 -10.69 24.26
N GLY A 308 19.73 -10.73 23.51
CA GLY A 308 19.24 -9.65 22.65
C GLY A 308 19.91 -9.61 21.27
N GLN A 309 19.62 -8.52 20.54
CA GLN A 309 19.92 -8.30 19.12
C GLN A 309 21.33 -8.76 18.68
N ALA A 310 21.39 -9.39 17.51
CA ALA A 310 22.61 -9.77 16.80
C ALA A 310 23.09 -8.65 15.87
N TYR A 311 24.41 -8.58 15.65
CA TYR A 311 25.05 -7.53 14.86
C TYR A 311 26.08 -8.11 13.89
N TYR A 312 26.11 -7.60 12.65
CA TYR A 312 27.13 -7.99 11.68
C TYR A 312 28.52 -7.56 12.19
N ASN A 313 29.48 -8.48 12.18
CA ASN A 313 30.84 -8.27 12.69
C ASN A 313 30.90 -7.71 14.14
N ASN A 314 29.87 -7.99 14.96
CA ASN A 314 29.68 -7.44 16.31
C ASN A 314 29.62 -5.90 16.41
N ASN A 315 29.40 -5.19 15.29
CA ASN A 315 29.29 -3.73 15.29
C ASN A 315 27.86 -3.29 15.63
N ILE A 316 27.67 -2.62 16.76
CA ILE A 316 26.36 -2.16 17.26
C ILE A 316 25.58 -1.30 16.25
N ASN A 317 26.25 -0.63 15.31
CA ASN A 317 25.62 0.17 14.27
C ASN A 317 25.08 -0.66 13.08
N LEU A 318 25.32 -1.97 13.06
CA LEU A 318 24.98 -2.90 11.98
C LEU A 318 24.11 -4.07 12.49
N PRO A 319 22.87 -3.82 12.98
CA PRO A 319 21.98 -4.89 13.42
C PRO A 319 21.68 -5.87 12.28
N VAL A 320 21.68 -7.17 12.59
CA VAL A 320 21.34 -8.22 11.62
C VAL A 320 19.89 -8.06 11.16
N ASN A 321 19.71 -8.00 9.84
CA ASN A 321 18.40 -7.82 9.20
C ASN A 321 17.41 -8.92 9.61
N TRP A 322 16.12 -8.60 9.69
CA TRP A 322 15.06 -9.55 10.10
C TRP A 322 14.98 -10.83 9.25
N PHE A 323 15.41 -10.77 7.99
CA PHE A 323 15.45 -11.93 7.09
C PHE A 323 16.71 -12.78 7.30
N GLY A 324 17.75 -12.24 7.96
CA GLY A 324 18.97 -12.95 8.32
C GLY A 324 19.90 -13.26 7.15
N LYS A 325 20.43 -14.49 7.14
CA LYS A 325 21.44 -14.99 6.19
C LYS A 325 20.80 -15.69 5.00
N ALA A 326 21.54 -15.80 3.90
CA ALA A 326 21.11 -16.52 2.72
C ALA A 326 22.22 -17.46 2.23
N THR A 327 21.94 -18.76 2.25
CA THR A 327 22.78 -19.78 1.60
C THR A 327 23.20 -19.35 0.18
N GLY A 328 24.51 -19.18 -0.03
CA GLY A 328 25.10 -18.76 -1.32
C GLY A 328 25.34 -17.25 -1.50
N LEU A 329 24.93 -16.39 -0.55
CA LEU A 329 25.24 -14.96 -0.55
C LEU A 329 25.95 -14.55 0.75
N PRO A 330 27.12 -13.89 0.71
CA PRO A 330 27.74 -13.32 1.90
C PRO A 330 26.95 -12.11 2.42
N ASP A 331 27.11 -11.78 3.71
CA ASP A 331 26.32 -10.75 4.40
C ASP A 331 26.34 -9.38 3.68
N ASN A 332 27.47 -8.99 3.08
CA ASN A 332 27.64 -7.74 2.34
C ASN A 332 26.95 -7.71 0.96
N ARG A 333 26.35 -8.82 0.51
CA ARG A 333 25.60 -8.96 -0.75
C ARG A 333 24.13 -9.32 -0.54
N LEU A 334 23.63 -9.28 0.69
CA LEU A 334 22.21 -9.57 1.01
C LEU A 334 21.22 -8.60 0.35
N SER A 335 21.67 -7.44 -0.13
CA SER A 335 20.88 -6.56 -1.00
C SER A 335 20.43 -7.26 -2.30
N GLU A 336 21.23 -8.18 -2.86
CA GLU A 336 20.89 -8.96 -4.07
C GLU A 336 19.73 -9.95 -3.86
N LEU A 337 19.22 -10.11 -2.63
CA LEU A 337 17.92 -10.74 -2.39
C LEU A 337 16.76 -9.94 -3.01
N ASN A 338 16.99 -8.65 -3.27
CA ASN A 338 16.16 -7.74 -4.05
C ASN A 338 14.66 -7.82 -3.69
N LEU A 339 14.36 -7.91 -2.39
CA LEU A 339 13.06 -8.36 -1.89
C LEU A 339 11.90 -7.44 -2.27
N TRP A 340 12.14 -6.14 -2.54
CA TRP A 340 11.13 -5.20 -3.05
C TRP A 340 11.31 -4.80 -4.53
N SER A 341 12.33 -5.34 -5.21
CA SER A 341 12.88 -4.79 -6.46
C SER A 341 13.58 -3.44 -6.27
N ASP A 342 14.59 -3.22 -7.11
CA ASP A 342 15.24 -1.95 -7.39
C ASP A 342 15.77 -1.99 -8.84
N ASN A 343 16.41 -0.91 -9.28
CA ASN A 343 16.91 -0.83 -10.66
C ASN A 343 18.21 -1.63 -10.87
N SER A 344 19.06 -1.76 -9.85
CA SER A 344 20.39 -2.38 -9.94
C SER A 344 20.43 -3.88 -9.59
N LEU A 345 19.28 -4.46 -9.23
CA LEU A 345 19.12 -5.81 -8.70
C LEU A 345 19.87 -6.02 -7.38
N GLY A 346 19.83 -5.01 -6.50
CA GLY A 346 20.54 -5.02 -5.21
C GLY A 346 22.06 -4.88 -5.32
N ARG A 347 22.59 -4.52 -6.50
CA ARG A 347 24.03 -4.38 -6.75
C ARG A 347 24.48 -2.93 -6.70
N ILE A 348 25.76 -2.75 -6.37
CA ILE A 348 26.45 -1.45 -6.42
C ILE A 348 27.57 -1.59 -7.45
N ASP A 349 27.43 -0.88 -8.57
CA ASP A 349 28.48 -0.80 -9.59
C ASP A 349 29.55 0.22 -9.16
N GLN A 350 30.77 0.09 -9.69
CA GLN A 350 31.89 1.01 -9.38
C GLN A 350 31.60 2.47 -9.77
N VAL A 351 30.77 2.69 -10.80
CA VAL A 351 30.25 4.00 -11.19
C VAL A 351 28.74 3.99 -10.97
N TYR A 352 28.26 4.73 -9.98
CA TYR A 352 26.87 4.74 -9.53
C TYR A 352 26.30 6.16 -9.32
N ASN A 353 27.11 7.20 -9.53
CA ASN A 353 26.77 8.62 -9.32
C ASN A 353 26.68 9.42 -10.63
N THR A 354 26.36 8.77 -11.75
CA THR A 354 26.19 9.45 -13.06
C THR A 354 24.94 8.96 -13.79
N ASP A 355 24.28 9.87 -14.50
CA ASP A 355 23.05 9.59 -15.26
C ASP A 355 23.25 8.51 -16.34
N ASP A 356 24.44 8.44 -16.95
CA ASP A 356 24.81 7.39 -17.92
C ASP A 356 24.89 5.99 -17.27
N SER A 357 25.28 5.92 -15.99
CA SER A 357 25.35 4.66 -15.24
C SER A 357 23.99 4.18 -14.72
N ALA A 358 22.98 5.06 -14.72
CA ALA A 358 21.69 4.85 -14.10
C ALA A 358 20.95 3.64 -14.69
N LYS A 359 20.62 2.68 -13.82
CA LYS A 359 19.99 1.43 -14.24
C LYS A 359 18.52 1.66 -14.61
N PRO A 360 18.00 0.96 -15.64
CA PRO A 360 16.61 1.07 -16.01
C PRO A 360 15.72 0.55 -14.88
N TYR A 361 14.59 1.20 -14.66
CA TYR A 361 13.56 0.72 -13.77
C TYR A 361 13.01 -0.62 -14.23
N ARG A 362 12.57 -1.46 -13.29
CA ARG A 362 12.21 -2.86 -13.54
C ARG A 362 10.81 -3.18 -13.05
N ASP A 363 10.30 -4.34 -13.47
CA ASP A 363 9.16 -4.98 -12.81
C ASP A 363 9.43 -5.12 -11.30
N LYS A 364 8.37 -5.00 -10.51
CA LYS A 364 8.44 -5.25 -9.07
C LYS A 364 8.65 -6.73 -8.72
N SER A 365 9.11 -6.96 -7.51
CA SER A 365 9.32 -8.29 -6.96
C SER A 365 8.00 -8.94 -6.53
N SER A 366 8.09 -10.19 -6.08
CA SER A 366 6.95 -10.89 -5.46
C SER A 366 6.56 -10.39 -4.06
N PHE A 367 7.46 -9.68 -3.35
CA PHE A 367 7.22 -9.19 -1.98
C PHE A 367 7.12 -7.65 -1.88
N ASP A 368 7.24 -6.92 -3.00
CA ASP A 368 6.87 -5.51 -3.09
C ASP A 368 5.43 -5.31 -2.55
N PRO A 369 5.20 -4.47 -1.53
CA PRO A 369 3.89 -4.31 -0.90
C PRO A 369 2.88 -3.56 -1.77
N CYS A 370 3.32 -2.90 -2.83
CA CYS A 370 2.58 -1.83 -3.49
C CYS A 370 1.59 -2.32 -4.57
N PRO A 371 0.59 -1.50 -4.93
CA PRO A 371 -0.54 -1.98 -5.72
C PRO A 371 -0.20 -2.16 -7.20
N ASN A 372 -1.02 -2.92 -7.93
CA ASN A 372 -0.98 -2.93 -9.40
C ASN A 372 -1.84 -1.78 -9.96
N ALA A 373 -1.38 -0.54 -9.79
CA ALA A 373 -1.88 0.56 -10.60
C ALA A 373 -1.55 0.29 -12.08
N GLY A 374 -2.50 0.53 -12.98
CA GLY A 374 -2.37 0.15 -14.40
C GLY A 374 -1.37 1.01 -15.19
N GLU A 375 -1.12 2.22 -14.71
CA GLU A 375 -0.46 3.30 -15.46
C GLU A 375 0.76 3.89 -14.72
N CYS A 376 0.92 3.60 -13.42
CA CYS A 376 2.09 4.03 -12.66
C CYS A 376 3.29 3.13 -12.93
N HIS A 377 3.92 3.33 -14.09
CA HIS A 377 5.33 3.05 -14.24
C HIS A 377 6.16 3.85 -13.23
N PRO A 378 7.40 3.41 -13.04
CA PRO A 378 7.77 2.61 -11.88
C PRO A 378 7.63 3.45 -10.60
N CYS A 379 6.66 3.12 -9.75
CA CYS A 379 6.53 3.81 -8.48
C CYS A 379 7.77 3.58 -7.61
N LEU A 380 8.62 4.59 -7.49
CA LEU A 380 9.53 4.72 -6.36
C LEU A 380 8.72 5.11 -5.13
N TRP A 381 9.04 4.49 -3.99
CA TRP A 381 8.28 4.65 -2.76
C TRP A 381 9.15 5.18 -1.64
N GLN A 382 8.73 6.30 -1.04
CA GLN A 382 9.28 6.76 0.22
C GLN A 382 8.59 6.03 1.39
N THR A 383 8.73 4.69 1.39
CA THR A 383 8.28 3.85 2.51
C THR A 383 8.96 4.34 3.78
N LEU A 384 8.21 4.65 4.85
CA LEU A 384 8.84 4.91 6.14
C LEU A 384 9.42 3.60 6.67
N HIS A 385 10.75 3.52 6.66
CA HIS A 385 11.48 2.35 7.10
C HIS A 385 11.53 2.32 8.63
N LEU A 386 11.05 1.22 9.22
CA LEU A 386 11.45 0.84 10.57
C LEU A 386 12.86 0.24 10.54
N GLN A 387 13.86 1.08 10.23
CA GLN A 387 15.21 0.87 10.72
C GLN A 387 15.20 1.15 12.22
N ALA A 388 15.61 0.17 13.02
CA ALA A 388 15.85 0.41 14.43
C ALA A 388 17.11 1.27 14.61
N MET A 389 17.01 2.27 15.49
CA MET A 389 18.16 2.81 16.21
C MET A 389 18.53 1.84 17.34
#